data_AF-A0A4Q3UAH5-F1
#
_entry.id   AF-A0A4Q3UAH5-F1
#
_cell.length_a   1.000
_cell.length_b   1.000
_cell.length_c   1.000
_cell.angle_alpha   90.00
_cell.angle_beta   90.00
_cell.angle_gamma   90.00
#
_symmetry.space_group_name_H-M   'P 1'
#
loop_
_entity.id
_entity.type
_entity.pdbx_description
1 polymer ?
#
loop_
_entity_poly.entity_id
_entity_poly.type
_entity_poly.pdbx_seq_one_letter_code
_entity_poly.pdbx_strand_id
1 'polypeptide(L)'
;MAGLVGTKAGLDHVALRSDVAWRDLVRYRRIDTLIELLLPAPWLAGAIWFAAQGQYLLALPFTFFLFLTLLRVAHNGYHNALGLPRWATDLVLVLLSPLMMLPLHAVKVTHLEHHKHCLGDADIECEAGRKSLWGVLAYGPRFPVDVMRA
;
A
#
# COMPACT_ATOMS: atom_id res chain seq x y z
N MET A 1 -24.31 1.01 40.73
CA MET A 1 -24.95 2.33 40.54
C MET A 1 -24.37 3.25 41.60
N ALA A 2 -23.76 4.40 41.36
CA ALA A 2 -23.63 5.32 40.23
C ALA A 2 -22.26 6.03 40.40
N GLY A 3 -21.63 6.67 39.43
CA GLY A 3 -21.95 6.96 38.05
C GLY A 3 -20.66 7.47 37.38
N LEU A 4 -20.52 7.21 36.07
CA LEU A 4 -19.45 7.75 35.26
C LEU A 4 -19.68 9.26 35.10
N VAL A 5 -18.93 10.06 35.85
CA VAL A 5 -18.79 11.49 35.58
C VAL A 5 -17.85 11.61 34.39
N GLY A 6 -18.42 11.92 33.22
CA GLY A 6 -17.66 12.31 32.06
C GLY A 6 -16.86 13.57 32.37
N THR A 7 -15.57 13.41 32.64
CA THR A 7 -14.64 14.51 32.51
C THR A 7 -14.29 14.65 31.03
N LYS A 8 -14.44 15.86 30.53
CA LYS A 8 -13.77 16.36 29.33
C LYS A 8 -12.25 16.31 29.56
N ALA A 9 -11.68 15.12 29.73
CA ALA A 9 -10.25 14.92 29.78
C ALA A 9 -9.78 15.13 28.34
N GLY A 10 -9.33 16.34 28.04
CA GLY A 10 -8.47 16.56 26.90
C GLY A 10 -7.40 15.48 26.94
N LEU A 11 -7.25 14.75 25.84
CA LEU A 11 -6.15 13.83 25.67
C LEU A 11 -4.88 14.63 25.98
N ASP A 12 -4.18 14.27 27.06
CA ASP A 12 -2.87 14.83 27.33
C ASP A 12 -1.94 14.29 26.24
N HIS A 13 -1.86 15.04 25.13
CA HIS A 13 -1.02 14.71 23.99
C HIS A 13 0.47 14.61 24.36
N VAL A 14 0.85 15.05 25.58
CA VAL A 14 2.20 14.98 26.14
C VAL A 14 2.43 13.71 26.96
N ALA A 15 1.37 13.01 27.38
CA ALA A 15 1.47 11.67 28.01
C ALA A 15 1.73 10.55 26.97
N LEU A 16 2.36 10.88 25.85
CA LEU A 16 3.00 9.90 24.97
C LEU A 16 4.06 9.18 25.81
N ARG A 17 3.87 7.87 25.99
CA ARG A 17 4.79 6.93 26.64
C ARG A 17 6.26 7.28 26.39
N SER A 18 6.90 7.91 27.37
CA SER A 18 8.31 8.31 27.34
C SER A 18 9.26 7.11 27.44
N ASP A 19 8.73 5.93 27.79
CA ASP A 19 9.38 4.63 27.77
C ASP A 19 9.52 4.04 26.36
N VAL A 20 8.79 4.58 25.37
CA VAL A 20 8.88 4.13 23.99
C VAL A 20 9.88 5.01 23.24
N ALA A 21 11.01 4.43 22.85
CA ALA A 21 11.94 5.06 21.91
C ALA A 21 11.30 5.05 20.51
N TRP A 22 10.46 6.04 20.23
CA TRP A 22 9.85 6.25 18.92
C TRP A 22 10.93 6.34 17.85
N ARG A 23 10.97 5.31 16.99
CA ARG A 23 11.78 5.31 15.76
C ARG A 23 10.96 5.78 14.56
N ASP A 24 9.84 6.43 14.82
CA ASP A 24 9.09 7.07 13.76
C ASP A 24 9.89 8.29 13.27
N LEU A 25 9.91 8.54 11.96
CA LEU A 25 10.66 9.62 11.30
C LEU A 25 12.22 9.51 11.31
N VAL A 26 12.82 8.40 11.75
CA VAL A 26 14.29 8.19 11.57
C VAL A 26 14.63 7.68 10.18
N ARG A 27 15.83 8.03 9.72
CA ARG A 27 16.36 7.61 8.41
C ARG A 27 16.34 6.08 8.30
N TYR A 28 15.75 5.60 7.20
CA TYR A 28 15.76 4.18 6.83
C TYR A 28 17.17 3.60 6.94
N ARG A 29 17.35 2.52 7.71
CA ARG A 29 18.60 1.77 7.67
C ARG A 29 18.61 0.95 6.40
N ARG A 30 19.79 0.64 5.88
CA ARG A 30 19.92 -0.20 4.67
C ARG A 30 19.22 -1.55 4.82
N ILE A 31 19.23 -2.12 6.02
CA ILE A 31 18.53 -3.38 6.31
C ILE A 31 17.00 -3.24 6.22
N ASP A 32 16.45 -2.10 6.65
CA ASP A 32 15.01 -1.85 6.57
C ASP A 32 14.60 -1.77 5.09
N THR A 33 15.40 -1.13 4.23
CA THR A 33 15.18 -1.10 2.77
C THR A 33 15.19 -2.50 2.18
N LEU A 34 16.15 -3.34 2.56
CA LEU A 34 16.22 -4.73 2.08
C LEU A 34 15.00 -5.55 2.53
N ILE A 35 14.60 -5.43 3.80
CA ILE A 35 13.40 -6.10 4.33
C ILE A 35 12.15 -5.66 3.58
N GLU A 36 11.99 -4.35 3.35
CA GLU A 36 10.85 -3.80 2.62
C GLU A 36 10.78 -4.32 1.18
N LEU A 37 11.91 -4.32 0.45
CA LEU A 37 11.98 -4.82 -0.92
C LEU A 37 11.78 -6.34 -1.03
N LEU A 38 12.18 -7.10 -0.02
CA LEU A 38 12.02 -8.56 0.03
C LEU A 38 10.71 -9.00 0.66
N LEU A 39 9.92 -8.09 1.22
CA LEU A 39 8.63 -8.38 1.85
C LEU A 39 7.66 -9.17 0.94
N PRO A 40 7.58 -8.91 -0.39
CA PRO A 40 6.73 -9.68 -1.29
C PRO A 40 7.23 -11.11 -1.58
N ALA A 41 8.53 -11.37 -1.41
CA ALA A 41 9.18 -12.62 -1.82
C ALA A 41 8.59 -13.89 -1.18
N PRO A 42 8.34 -13.99 0.15
CA PRO A 42 7.73 -15.19 0.74
C PRO A 42 6.33 -15.47 0.20
N TRP A 43 5.57 -14.41 -0.12
CA TRP A 43 4.22 -14.54 -0.64
C TRP A 43 4.21 -15.01 -2.11
N LEU A 44 5.13 -14.48 -2.92
CA LEU A 44 5.35 -14.94 -4.29
C LEU A 44 5.78 -16.41 -4.32
N ALA A 45 6.74 -16.78 -3.47
CA ALA A 45 7.24 -18.15 -3.38
C ALA A 45 6.12 -19.13 -3.01
N GLY A 46 5.30 -18.81 -2.00
CA GLY A 46 4.17 -19.65 -1.61
C GLY A 46 3.08 -19.71 -2.70
N ALA A 47 2.76 -18.60 -3.35
CA ALA A 47 1.78 -18.58 -4.45
C ALA A 47 2.22 -19.52 -5.59
N ILE A 48 3.49 -19.44 -6.01
CA ILE A 48 4.06 -20.32 -7.05
C ILE A 48 4.08 -21.77 -6.58
N TRP A 49 4.55 -22.03 -5.35
CA TRP A 49 4.67 -23.39 -4.80
C TRP A 49 3.33 -24.13 -4.77
N PHE A 50 2.30 -23.51 -4.20
CA PHE A 50 0.98 -24.12 -4.11
C PHE A 50 0.31 -24.26 -5.49
N ALA A 51 0.45 -23.26 -6.37
CA ALA A 51 -0.07 -23.33 -7.73
C ALA A 51 0.60 -24.45 -8.54
N ALA A 52 1.91 -24.62 -8.43
CA ALA A 52 2.66 -25.68 -9.13
C ALA A 52 2.25 -27.09 -8.68
N GLN A 53 1.69 -27.24 -7.47
CA GLN A 53 1.14 -28.49 -6.96
C GLN A 53 -0.37 -28.65 -7.24
N GLY A 54 -1.00 -27.73 -7.98
CA GLY A 54 -2.44 -27.73 -8.23
C GLY A 54 -3.29 -27.33 -7.02
N GLN A 55 -2.69 -26.85 -5.94
CA GLN A 55 -3.36 -26.47 -4.69
C GLN A 55 -3.85 -25.01 -4.76
N TYR A 56 -4.71 -24.69 -5.73
CA TYR A 56 -5.11 -23.31 -6.00
C TYR A 56 -5.80 -22.61 -4.83
N LEU A 57 -6.60 -23.33 -4.04
CA LEU A 57 -7.24 -22.76 -2.84
C LEU A 57 -6.22 -22.27 -1.81
N LEU A 58 -5.07 -22.94 -1.71
CA LEU A 58 -3.97 -22.50 -0.85
C LEU A 58 -3.12 -21.40 -1.53
N ALA A 59 -3.04 -21.38 -2.85
CA ALA A 59 -2.36 -20.31 -3.58
C ALA A 59 -3.09 -18.96 -3.45
N LEU A 60 -4.43 -18.96 -3.38
CA LEU A 60 -5.24 -17.73 -3.28
C LEU A 60 -4.83 -16.77 -2.15
N PRO A 61 -4.75 -17.18 -0.87
CA PRO A 61 -4.32 -16.28 0.20
C PRO A 61 -2.89 -15.77 -0.01
N PHE A 62 -1.98 -16.58 -0.56
CA PHE A 62 -0.62 -16.14 -0.87
C PHE A 62 -0.60 -15.08 -1.97
N THR A 63 -1.39 -15.25 -3.03
CA THR A 63 -1.56 -14.24 -4.09
C THR A 63 -2.19 -12.95 -3.54
N PHE A 64 -3.15 -13.07 -2.62
CA PHE A 64 -3.74 -11.91 -1.95
C PHE A 64 -2.70 -11.13 -1.13
N PHE A 65 -1.91 -11.80 -0.29
CA PHE A 65 -0.83 -11.15 0.47
C PHE A 65 0.31 -10.65 -0.41
N LEU A 66 0.60 -11.32 -1.52
CA LEU A 66 1.53 -10.82 -2.54
C LEU A 66 1.05 -9.47 -3.07
N PHE A 67 -0.23 -9.35 -3.45
CA PHE A 67 -0.79 -8.07 -3.89
C PHE A 67 -0.66 -6.98 -2.81
N LEU A 68 -1.01 -7.27 -1.56
CA LEU A 68 -0.93 -6.30 -0.46
C LEU A 68 0.51 -5.83 -0.19
N THR A 69 1.48 -6.74 -0.25
CA THR A 69 2.89 -6.41 -0.02
C THR A 69 3.51 -5.67 -1.18
N LEU A 70 3.16 -6.03 -2.43
CA LEU A 70 3.52 -5.24 -3.61
C LEU A 70 2.93 -3.83 -3.55
N LEU A 71 1.64 -3.71 -3.18
CA LEU A 71 0.97 -2.42 -3.01
C LEU A 71 1.69 -1.55 -1.98
N ARG A 72 2.11 -2.12 -0.86
CA ARG A 72 2.89 -1.42 0.17
C ARG A 72 4.24 -0.90 -0.36
N VAL A 73 5.00 -1.75 -1.05
CA VAL A 73 6.30 -1.34 -1.62
C VAL A 73 6.10 -0.26 -2.67
N ALA A 74 5.08 -0.40 -3.53
CA ALA A 74 4.74 0.60 -4.54
C ALA A 74 4.32 1.94 -3.91
N HIS A 75 3.44 1.91 -2.90
CA HIS A 75 3.03 3.08 -2.12
C HIS A 75 4.23 3.83 -1.53
N ASN A 76 5.12 3.11 -0.86
CA ASN A 76 6.36 3.69 -0.35
C ASN A 76 7.24 4.24 -1.49
N GLY A 77 7.27 3.58 -2.65
CA GLY A 77 7.93 4.07 -3.86
C GLY A 77 7.35 5.37 -4.40
N TYR A 78 6.03 5.56 -4.36
CA TYR A 78 5.37 6.78 -4.82
C TYR A 78 5.85 8.01 -4.04
N HIS A 79 6.03 7.85 -2.72
CA HIS A 79 6.54 8.89 -1.83
C HIS A 79 8.08 8.96 -1.76
N ASN A 80 8.82 8.15 -2.53
CA ASN A 80 10.27 7.99 -2.41
C ASN A 80 10.74 7.64 -0.98
N ALA A 81 9.94 6.85 -0.26
CA ALA A 81 10.14 6.47 1.14
C ALA A 81 10.85 5.10 1.31
N LEU A 82 11.37 4.50 0.24
CA LEU A 82 12.06 3.20 0.28
C LEU A 82 13.50 3.25 0.85
N GLY A 83 14.02 4.44 1.14
CA GLY A 83 15.44 4.62 1.53
C GLY A 83 16.42 4.47 0.36
N LEU A 84 15.92 4.51 -0.88
CA LEU A 84 16.69 4.45 -2.12
C LEU A 84 16.84 5.83 -2.78
N PRO A 85 17.87 6.08 -3.60
CA PRO A 85 17.89 7.24 -4.49
C PRO A 85 16.76 7.14 -5.52
N ARG A 86 16.30 8.30 -6.04
CA ARG A 86 15.14 8.39 -6.95
C ARG A 86 15.20 7.41 -8.13
N TRP A 87 16.34 7.35 -8.83
CA TRP A 87 16.50 6.45 -9.98
C TRP A 87 16.28 4.97 -9.62
N ALA A 88 16.70 4.55 -8.41
CA ALA A 88 16.53 3.17 -7.96
C ALA A 88 15.10 2.91 -7.53
N THR A 89 14.43 3.88 -6.92
CA THR A 89 12.98 3.83 -6.66
C THR A 89 12.19 3.71 -7.96
N ASP A 90 12.53 4.48 -8.99
CA ASP A 90 11.87 4.42 -10.28
C ASP A 90 12.10 3.05 -10.95
N LEU A 91 13.32 2.50 -10.87
CA LEU A 91 13.59 1.12 -11.31
C LEU A 91 12.71 0.09 -10.57
N VAL A 92 12.56 0.22 -9.24
CA VAL A 92 11.66 -0.65 -8.46
C VAL A 92 10.23 -0.54 -9.00
N LEU A 93 9.71 0.65 -9.23
CA LEU A 93 8.36 0.83 -9.79
C LEU A 93 8.20 0.23 -11.19
N VAL A 94 9.23 0.30 -12.04
CA VAL A 94 9.21 -0.40 -13.35
C VAL A 94 9.10 -1.92 -13.14
N LEU A 95 9.94 -2.49 -12.27
CA LEU A 95 9.97 -3.93 -12.02
C LEU A 95 8.69 -4.47 -11.37
N LEU A 96 8.04 -3.68 -10.51
CA LEU A 96 6.79 -4.07 -9.87
C LEU A 96 5.57 -3.93 -10.80
N SER A 97 5.64 -3.11 -11.85
CA SER A 97 4.53 -2.87 -12.77
C SER A 97 3.93 -4.14 -13.39
N PRO A 98 4.72 -5.08 -13.97
CA PRO A 98 4.16 -6.33 -14.48
C PRO A 98 3.59 -7.24 -13.40
N LEU A 99 4.17 -7.24 -12.18
CA LEU A 99 3.67 -8.05 -11.06
C LEU A 99 2.32 -7.55 -10.55
N MET A 100 2.11 -6.23 -10.57
CA MET A 100 0.85 -5.61 -10.17
C MET A 100 -0.15 -5.45 -11.32
N MET A 101 0.26 -5.75 -12.56
CA MET A 101 -0.50 -5.49 -13.78
C MET A 101 -1.00 -4.03 -13.87
N LEU A 102 -0.18 -3.09 -13.39
CA LEU A 102 -0.50 -1.67 -13.27
C LEU A 102 0.67 -0.81 -13.75
N PRO A 103 0.43 0.30 -14.47
CA PRO A 103 1.46 1.25 -14.85
C PRO A 103 1.85 2.11 -13.63
N LEU A 104 2.73 1.61 -12.75
CA LEU A 104 2.97 2.21 -11.43
C LEU A 104 3.54 3.65 -11.48
N HIS A 105 4.14 4.06 -12.59
CA HIS A 105 4.55 5.46 -12.77
C HIS A 105 3.36 6.40 -13.02
N ALA A 106 2.34 5.94 -13.75
CA ALA A 106 1.10 6.69 -13.89
C ALA A 106 0.33 6.69 -12.56
N VAL A 107 0.27 5.53 -11.87
CA VAL A 107 -0.32 5.45 -10.52
C VAL A 107 0.40 6.39 -9.54
N LYS A 108 1.73 6.53 -9.61
CA LYS A 108 2.47 7.49 -8.77
C LYS A 108 1.95 8.93 -8.94
N VAL A 109 1.62 9.34 -10.17
CA VAL A 109 1.09 10.68 -10.43
C VAL A 109 -0.30 10.82 -9.83
N THR A 110 -1.20 9.86 -10.10
CA THR A 110 -2.57 9.88 -9.61
C THR A 110 -2.63 9.77 -8.09
N HIS A 111 -1.68 9.07 -7.48
CA HIS A 111 -1.56 8.89 -6.04
C HIS A 111 -1.12 10.18 -5.32
N LEU A 112 -0.20 10.93 -5.93
CA LEU A 112 0.18 12.24 -5.41
C LEU A 112 -0.96 13.25 -5.56
N GLU A 113 -1.74 13.20 -6.65
CA GLU A 113 -2.96 14.00 -6.80
C GLU A 113 -4.05 13.55 -5.80
N HIS A 114 -4.20 12.25 -5.53
CA HIS A 114 -5.05 11.72 -4.47
C HIS A 114 -4.70 12.34 -3.12
N HIS A 115 -3.42 12.38 -2.73
CA HIS A 115 -3.04 13.02 -1.46
C HIS A 115 -3.31 14.53 -1.42
N LYS A 116 -3.24 15.21 -2.58
CA LYS A 116 -3.48 16.64 -2.71
C LYS A 116 -4.97 17.00 -2.74
N HIS A 117 -5.81 16.13 -3.31
CA HIS A 117 -7.24 16.33 -3.53
C HIS A 117 -8.09 15.21 -2.90
N CYS A 118 -7.62 14.66 -1.79
CA CYS A 118 -8.14 13.44 -1.17
C CYS A 118 -9.66 13.49 -0.97
N LEU A 119 -10.33 12.41 -1.40
CA LEU A 119 -11.79 12.26 -1.34
C LEU A 119 -12.56 13.28 -2.20
N GLY A 120 -11.88 14.10 -3.00
CA GLY A 120 -12.50 15.00 -3.96
C GLY A 120 -13.16 14.25 -5.12
N ASP A 121 -14.03 14.92 -5.87
CA ASP A 121 -14.78 14.27 -6.98
C ASP A 121 -13.92 13.86 -8.17
N ALA A 122 -12.74 14.48 -8.33
CA ALA A 122 -11.76 14.11 -9.35
C ALA A 122 -10.74 13.05 -8.87
N ASP A 123 -10.87 12.57 -7.62
CA ASP A 123 -9.96 11.58 -7.04
C ASP A 123 -10.27 10.17 -7.57
N ILE A 124 -9.58 9.80 -8.65
CA ILE A 124 -9.78 8.53 -9.34
C ILE A 124 -9.45 7.31 -8.47
N GLU A 125 -8.59 7.45 -7.44
CA GLU A 125 -8.22 6.36 -6.53
C GLU A 125 -9.33 6.06 -5.54
N CYS A 126 -10.14 7.06 -5.19
CA CYS A 126 -11.32 6.90 -4.34
C CYS A 126 -12.55 6.32 -5.08
N GLU A 127 -12.52 6.25 -6.40
CA GLU A 127 -13.66 5.81 -7.21
C GLU A 127 -14.11 4.38 -6.85
N ALA A 128 -13.19 3.50 -6.47
CA ALA A 128 -13.52 2.16 -5.98
C ALA A 128 -14.29 2.20 -4.65
N GLY A 129 -13.95 3.13 -3.75
CA GLY A 129 -14.62 3.29 -2.44
C GLY A 129 -16.08 3.76 -2.53
N ARG A 130 -16.47 4.31 -3.69
CA ARG A 130 -17.84 4.77 -3.97
C ARG A 130 -18.74 3.67 -4.55
N LYS A 131 -18.20 2.46 -4.80
CA LYS A 131 -18.90 1.36 -5.49
C LYS A 131 -19.32 0.26 -4.51
N SER A 132 -20.38 -0.47 -4.87
CA SER A 132 -20.73 -1.74 -4.23
C SER A 132 -19.65 -2.80 -4.49
N LEU A 133 -19.67 -3.92 -3.76
CA LEU A 133 -18.75 -5.04 -3.98
C LEU A 133 -18.68 -5.45 -5.47
N TRP A 134 -19.83 -5.65 -6.10
CA TRP A 134 -19.91 -6.00 -7.53
C TRP A 134 -19.42 -4.88 -8.43
N GLY A 135 -19.68 -3.63 -8.05
CA GLY A 135 -19.17 -2.46 -8.77
C GLY A 135 -17.65 -2.37 -8.72
N VAL A 136 -17.01 -2.69 -7.60
CA VAL A 136 -15.54 -2.74 -7.47
C VAL A 136 -14.95 -3.84 -8.35
N LEU A 137 -15.53 -5.04 -8.32
CA LEU A 137 -15.07 -6.16 -9.15
C LEU A 137 -15.17 -5.83 -10.65
N ALA A 138 -16.24 -5.17 -11.08
CA ALA A 138 -16.40 -4.72 -12.46
C ALA A 138 -15.47 -3.53 -12.82
N TYR A 139 -15.14 -2.69 -11.85
CA TYR A 139 -14.26 -1.53 -12.04
C TYR A 139 -12.78 -1.89 -12.11
N GLY A 140 -12.35 -2.97 -11.44
CA GLY A 140 -10.94 -3.40 -11.39
C GLY A 140 -10.22 -3.37 -12.75
N PRO A 141 -10.75 -4.01 -13.81
CA PRO A 141 -10.13 -3.99 -15.15
C PRO A 141 -10.07 -2.60 -15.81
N ARG A 142 -10.94 -1.67 -15.40
CA ARG A 142 -11.00 -0.31 -15.94
C ARG A 142 -10.03 0.65 -15.25
N PHE A 143 -9.77 0.44 -13.96
CA PHE A 143 -8.89 1.31 -13.17
C PHE A 143 -7.53 1.62 -13.83
N PRO A 144 -6.77 0.64 -14.39
CA PRO A 144 -5.52 0.94 -15.08
C PRO A 144 -5.69 1.89 -16.28
N VAL A 145 -6.82 1.79 -17.00
CA VAL A 145 -7.12 2.65 -18.17
C VAL A 145 -7.42 4.06 -17.72
N ASP A 146 -8.20 4.24 -16.65
CA ASP A 146 -8.54 5.55 -16.11
C ASP A 146 -7.28 6.24 -15.53
N VAL A 147 -6.39 5.50 -14.86
CA VAL A 147 -5.06 6.00 -14.42
C VAL A 147 -4.19 6.48 -15.58
N MET A 148 -4.17 5.78 -16.72
CA MET A 148 -3.39 6.19 -17.90
C MET A 148 -3.96 7.42 -18.62
N ARG A 149 -5.20 7.81 -18.32
CA ARG A 149 -5.92 8.93 -18.97
C ARG A 149 -6.02 10.18 -18.10
N ALA A 150 -5.74 10.06 -16.80
CA ALA A 150 -5.70 11.16 -15.85
C ALA A 150 -4.46 12.04 -16.07
#